data_AF-A0A2H0ERD6-F1
#
_entry.id   AF-A0A2H0ERD6-F1
#
_cell.length_a   1.000
_cell.length_b   1.000
_cell.length_c   1.000
_cell.angle_alpha   90.00
_cell.angle_beta   90.00
_cell.angle_gamma   90.00
#
_symmetry.space_group_name_H-M   'P 1'
#
loop_
_entity.id
_entity.type
_entity.pdbx_description
1 polymer ?
#
loop_
_entity_poly.entity_id
_entity_poly.type
_entity_poly.pdbx_seq_one_letter_code
_entity_poly.pdbx_strand_id
1 'polypeptide(L)'
;MANVTGGSAFYLRNRIRFALRDGIVAGDDGALTIHPFENDPNRAKMAAFGDLEMRFEVSEDRPGMIVALRARAGDAARPAYLEEIRLENAR
;
A
#
# COMPACT_ATOMS: atom_id res chain seq x y z
N MET A 1 3.67 2.64 -15.89
CA MET A 1 3.00 3.36 -14.79
C MET A 1 2.73 4.83 -15.10
N ALA A 2 3.75 5.65 -15.43
CA ALA A 2 3.59 7.09 -15.66
C ALA A 2 2.54 7.46 -16.73
N ASN A 3 2.39 6.66 -17.78
CA ASN A 3 1.40 6.92 -18.84
C ASN A 3 -0.04 6.49 -18.50
N VAL A 4 -0.26 5.65 -17.49
CA VAL A 4 -1.59 5.10 -17.18
C VAL A 4 -2.27 5.88 -16.04
N THR A 5 -1.50 6.59 -15.21
CA THR A 5 -1.99 7.32 -14.03
C THR A 5 -2.00 8.85 -14.17
N GLY A 6 -1.57 9.40 -15.31
CA GLY A 6 -1.28 10.84 -15.42
C GLY A 6 0.00 11.26 -14.69
N GLY A 7 0.95 10.34 -14.48
CA GLY A 7 2.38 10.62 -14.28
C GLY A 7 2.83 11.32 -12.99
N SER A 8 1.94 11.74 -12.11
CA SER A 8 2.33 12.56 -10.96
C SER A 8 2.64 11.73 -9.73
N ALA A 9 3.92 11.65 -9.37
CA ALA A 9 4.36 11.12 -8.07
C ALA A 9 3.63 11.80 -6.89
N PHE A 10 3.23 13.07 -7.06
CA PHE A 10 2.44 13.80 -6.06
C PHE A 10 1.04 13.19 -5.89
N TYR A 11 0.40 12.73 -6.96
CA TYR A 11 -0.92 12.11 -6.88
C TYR A 11 -0.90 10.84 -6.05
N LEU A 12 0.02 9.92 -6.39
CA LEU A 12 0.19 8.66 -5.65
C LEU A 12 0.53 8.94 -4.18
N ARG A 13 1.48 9.84 -3.91
CA ARG A 13 1.84 10.24 -2.55
C ARG A 13 0.62 10.75 -1.76
N ASN A 14 -0.21 11.59 -2.37
CA ASN A 14 -1.41 12.12 -1.71
C ASN A 14 -2.42 11.01 -1.40
N ARG A 15 -2.65 10.07 -2.32
CA ARG A 15 -3.55 8.94 -2.09
C ARG A 15 -3.06 8.03 -0.98
N ILE A 16 -1.77 7.72 -0.96
CA ILE A 16 -1.15 6.98 0.15
C ILE A 16 -1.31 7.76 1.46
N ARG A 17 -1.02 9.06 1.47
CA ARG A 17 -1.14 9.91 2.67
C ARG A 17 -2.57 9.92 3.22
N PHE A 18 -3.59 10.04 2.36
CA PHE A 18 -4.98 10.04 2.81
C PHE A 18 -5.40 8.67 3.32
N ALA A 19 -5.00 7.59 2.64
CA ALA A 19 -5.30 6.24 3.10
C ALA A 19 -4.61 5.89 4.43
N LEU A 20 -3.39 6.39 4.66
CA LEU A 20 -2.72 6.29 5.96
C LEU A 20 -3.43 7.08 7.08
N ARG A 21 -4.16 8.13 6.74
CA ARG A 21 -4.90 8.92 7.73
C ARG A 21 -6.22 8.26 8.09
N ASP A 22 -6.98 7.86 7.06
CA ASP A 22 -8.42 7.58 7.19
C ASP A 22 -8.79 6.13 6.84
N GLY A 23 -7.88 5.35 6.26
CA GLY A 23 -8.18 4.06 5.62
C GLY A 23 -7.33 2.90 6.12
N ILE A 24 -6.75 3.00 7.31
CA ILE A 24 -6.00 1.90 7.91
C ILE A 24 -6.96 0.83 8.44
N VAL A 25 -6.72 -0.40 8.03
CA VAL A 25 -7.38 -1.61 8.55
C VAL A 25 -6.33 -2.45 9.28
N ALA A 26 -6.58 -2.77 10.55
CA ALA A 26 -5.75 -3.71 11.31
C ALA A 26 -6.21 -5.15 11.04
N GLY A 27 -5.28 -6.02 10.69
CA GLY A 27 -5.51 -7.46 10.59
C GLY A 27 -5.34 -8.15 11.94
N ASP A 28 -5.89 -9.38 12.04
CA ASP A 28 -5.77 -10.21 13.25
C ASP A 28 -4.32 -10.60 13.56
N ASP A 29 -3.44 -10.55 12.56
CA ASP A 29 -2.00 -10.79 12.67
C ASP A 29 -1.20 -9.52 13.03
N GLY A 30 -1.88 -8.44 13.44
CA GLY A 30 -1.26 -7.19 13.89
C GLY A 30 -0.70 -6.32 12.76
N ALA A 31 -0.79 -6.76 11.50
CA ALA A 31 -0.38 -5.94 10.38
C ALA A 31 -1.43 -4.88 10.04
N LEU A 32 -0.96 -3.75 9.52
CA LEU A 32 -1.79 -2.63 9.09
C LEU A 32 -1.88 -2.64 7.57
N THR A 33 -3.08 -2.48 7.02
CA THR A 33 -3.30 -2.48 5.57
C THR A 33 -4.01 -1.21 5.15
N ILE A 34 -3.62 -0.65 4.00
CA ILE A 34 -4.34 0.44 3.32
C ILE A 34 -4.58 0.08 1.86
N HIS A 35 -5.67 0.60 1.31
CA HIS A 35 -6.00 0.54 -0.11
C HIS A 35 -6.10 1.97 -0.66
N PRO A 36 -4.99 2.56 -1.17
CA PRO A 36 -4.92 3.99 -1.49
C PRO A 36 -5.98 4.50 -2.47
N PHE A 37 -6.54 3.60 -3.28
CA PHE A 37 -7.50 3.95 -4.33
C PHE A 37 -8.92 3.43 -4.09
N GLU A 38 -9.23 2.84 -2.93
CA GLU A 38 -10.54 2.22 -2.65
C GLU A 38 -11.72 3.15 -2.98
N ASN A 39 -11.60 4.42 -2.58
CA ASN A 39 -12.61 5.46 -2.80
C ASN A 39 -12.17 6.52 -3.85
N ASP A 40 -11.23 6.18 -4.73
CA ASP A 40 -10.68 7.13 -5.71
C ASP A 40 -11.50 7.14 -7.01
N PRO A 41 -11.99 8.31 -7.50
CA PRO A 41 -12.72 8.40 -8.77
C PRO A 41 -11.90 7.97 -9.99
N ASN A 42 -10.57 7.96 -9.90
CA ASN A 42 -9.66 7.49 -10.94
C ASN A 42 -9.30 6.00 -10.80
N ARG A 43 -9.79 5.27 -9.79
CA ARG A 43 -9.46 3.84 -9.54
C ARG A 43 -9.57 2.99 -10.80
N ALA A 44 -10.69 3.10 -11.53
CA ALA A 44 -10.92 2.35 -12.77
C ALA A 44 -9.91 2.66 -13.90
N LYS A 45 -9.32 3.86 -13.90
CA LYS A 45 -8.31 4.27 -14.89
C LYS A 45 -6.91 3.74 -14.55
N MET A 46 -6.69 3.30 -13.32
CA MET A 46 -5.38 2.82 -12.85
C MET A 46 -5.11 1.36 -13.25
N ALA A 47 -6.02 0.71 -14.00
CA ALA A 47 -5.93 -0.71 -14.35
C ALA A 47 -5.65 -1.57 -13.10
N ALA A 48 -4.67 -2.48 -13.15
CA ALA A 48 -4.31 -3.32 -12.01
C ALA A 48 -3.88 -2.52 -10.75
N PHE A 49 -3.41 -1.27 -10.90
CA PHE A 49 -3.05 -0.40 -9.78
C PHE A 49 -4.25 0.21 -9.07
N GLY A 50 -5.46 0.10 -9.63
CA GLY A 50 -6.69 0.47 -8.91
C GLY A 50 -6.90 -0.39 -7.67
N ASP A 51 -6.35 -1.59 -7.66
CA ASP A 51 -6.40 -2.55 -6.55
C ASP A 51 -5.11 -2.54 -5.72
N LEU A 52 -4.39 -1.42 -5.68
CA LEU A 52 -3.18 -1.31 -4.87
C LEU A 52 -3.51 -1.51 -3.39
N GLU A 53 -2.85 -2.50 -2.80
CA GLU A 53 -2.85 -2.82 -1.38
C GLU A 53 -1.44 -2.59 -0.85
N MET A 54 -1.33 -1.87 0.26
CA MET A 54 -0.07 -1.70 0.98
C MET A 54 -0.25 -2.23 2.39
N ARG A 55 0.59 -3.20 2.75
CA ARG A 55 0.56 -3.89 4.03
C ARG A 55 1.86 -3.60 4.79
N PHE A 56 1.71 -3.17 6.03
CA PHE A 56 2.78 -2.80 6.94
C PHE A 56 2.83 -3.81 8.09
N GLU A 57 3.98 -4.43 8.29
CA GLU A 57 4.25 -5.26 9.46
C GLU A 57 4.89 -4.38 10.54
N VAL A 58 4.37 -4.47 11.77
CA VAL A 58 4.86 -3.71 12.94
C VAL A 58 5.62 -4.67 13.85
N SER A 59 6.71 -4.20 14.45
CA SER A 59 7.51 -4.97 15.40
C SER A 59 6.72 -5.30 16.66
N GLU A 60 6.76 -6.57 17.06
CA GLU A 60 6.24 -7.03 18.36
C GLU A 60 7.13 -6.52 19.53
N ASP A 61 8.44 -6.48 19.32
CA ASP A 61 9.43 -6.09 20.33
C ASP A 61 9.53 -4.57 20.52
N ARG A 62 9.19 -3.78 19.48
CA ARG A 62 9.30 -2.32 19.48
C ARG A 62 8.02 -1.66 18.97
N PRO A 63 7.09 -1.29 19.87
CA PRO A 63 5.82 -0.70 19.51
C PRO A 63 5.95 0.50 18.57
N GLY A 64 5.20 0.47 17.47
CA GLY A 64 5.16 1.55 16.48
C GLY A 64 6.26 1.50 15.43
N MET A 65 7.17 0.53 15.48
CA MET A 65 8.19 0.37 14.45
C MET A 65 7.71 -0.52 13.30
N ILE A 66 7.75 0.00 12.07
CA ILE A 66 7.51 -0.81 10.87
C ILE A 66 8.77 -1.66 10.60
N VAL A 67 8.59 -2.96 10.37
CA VAL A 67 9.66 -3.92 10.05
C VAL A 67 9.62 -4.36 8.58
N ALA A 68 8.43 -4.33 7.96
CA ALA A 68 8.28 -4.61 6.55
C ALA A 68 7.13 -3.80 5.94
N LEU A 69 7.29 -3.50 4.66
CA LEU A 69 6.25 -2.94 3.79
C LEU A 69 6.13 -3.83 2.56
N ARG A 70 4.93 -4.35 2.31
CA ARG A 70 4.59 -5.06 1.08
C ARG A 70 3.57 -4.25 0.29
N ALA A 71 3.83 -4.05 -1.00
CA ALA A 71 2.89 -3.46 -1.94
C ALA A 71 2.48 -4.50 -2.99
N ARG A 72 1.18 -4.66 -3.20
CA ARG A 72 0.60 -5.60 -4.16
C ARG A 72 -0.47 -4.90 -4.99
N ALA A 73 -0.51 -5.16 -6.29
CA ALA A 73 -1.59 -4.64 -7.14
C ALA A 73 -2.06 -5.69 -8.16
N GLY A 74 -3.36 -5.66 -8.45
CA GLY A 74 -4.05 -6.61 -9.32
C GLY A 74 -4.45 -7.90 -8.60
N ASP A 75 -4.66 -8.96 -9.39
CA ASP A 75 -5.14 -10.24 -8.91
C ASP A 75 -4.27 -10.84 -7.79
N ALA A 76 -4.90 -11.48 -6.80
CA ALA A 76 -4.18 -12.02 -5.65
C ALA A 76 -3.34 -13.26 -5.98
N ALA A 77 -3.81 -14.11 -6.89
CA ALA A 77 -3.08 -15.32 -7.27
C ALA A 77 -1.96 -14.99 -8.27
N ARG A 78 -2.13 -13.94 -9.08
CA ARG A 78 -1.15 -13.49 -10.07
C ARG A 78 -1.07 -11.95 -10.08
N PRO A 79 -0.37 -11.36 -9.11
CA PRO A 79 -0.29 -9.92 -8.99
C PRO A 79 0.44 -9.32 -10.19
N ALA A 80 -0.09 -8.22 -10.72
CA ALA A 80 0.56 -7.44 -11.77
C ALA A 80 1.76 -6.66 -11.21
N TYR A 81 1.78 -6.41 -9.91
CA TYR A 81 2.86 -5.80 -9.18
C TYR A 81 2.95 -6.38 -7.77
N LEU A 82 4.16 -6.75 -7.37
CA LEU A 82 4.47 -7.22 -6.03
C LEU A 82 5.86 -6.73 -5.67
N GLU A 83 5.95 -6.01 -4.56
CA GLU A 83 7.22 -5.54 -4.03
C GLU A 83 7.20 -5.60 -2.50
N GLU A 84 8.34 -5.93 -1.91
CA GLU A 84 8.51 -6.06 -0.48
C GLU A 84 9.82 -5.40 -0.05
N ILE A 85 9.73 -4.53 0.94
CA ILE A 85 10.87 -3.89 1.59
C ILE A 85 10.90 -4.38 3.03
N ARG A 86 12.01 -5.01 3.43
CA ARG A 86 12.30 -5.34 4.83
C ARG A 86 13.30 -4.34 5.38
N LEU A 87 13.00 -3.80 6.56
CA LEU A 87 13.82 -2.78 7.20
C LEU A 87 14.84 -3.47 8.11
N GLU A 88 16.05 -3.67 7.58
CA GLU A 88 17.11 -4.50 8.17
C GLU A 88 17.63 -3.99 9.53
N ASN A 89 17.42 -2.70 9.83
CA ASN A 89 17.83 -2.06 11.07
C ASN A 89 16.69 -1.91 12.08
N ALA A 90 15.58 -2.62 11.88
CA ALA A 90 14.44 -2.63 12.80
C ALA A 90 14.63 -3.57 14.02
N ARG A 91 15.88 -3.89 14.42
CA ARG A 91 16.24 -4.51 15.71
C ARG A 91 16.42 -3.51 16.86
#